data_AF-A0A1V2IDR6-F1
#
_entry.id   AF-A0A1V2IDR6-F1
#
_cell.length_a   1.000
_cell.length_b   1.000
_cell.length_c   1.000
_cell.angle_alpha   90.00
_cell.angle_beta   90.00
_cell.angle_gamma   90.00
#
_symmetry.space_group_name_H-M   'P 1'
#
loop_
_entity.id
_entity.type
_entity.pdbx_description
1 polymer ?
#
loop_
_entity_poly.entity_id
_entity_poly.type
_entity_poly.pdbx_seq_one_letter_code
_entity_poly.pdbx_strand_id
1 'polypeptide(L)'
;MILSMFGLCFWVPFVAAISVQLKRIEGSHTPLTYAQLGLGATLPVAFFPPLYYFLSASFRPERSPESIQMLNDMGWLPFTGIIYAIFVQNLVIGIAVLRDKRAEPIFPRWYGYFNIWCALLYCPASLDVFAKTGPIAWNGLLTWWLSLVAFFLWLVVTIVVILKAITSQQKEHASRRTADFDLERAGASPSLIISAETVALKDQVQVLAAELAELRESLSSRYP
;
A
#
# COMPACT_ATOMS: atom_id res chain seq x y z
N MET A 1 -22.27 14.62 -0.07
CA MET A 1 -22.35 13.40 0.77
C MET A 1 -22.67 12.15 -0.04
N ILE A 2 -23.80 12.07 -0.79
CA ILE A 2 -24.11 10.89 -1.62
C ILE A 2 -23.02 10.62 -2.67
N LEU A 3 -22.58 11.63 -3.43
CA LEU A 3 -21.48 11.49 -4.40
C LEU A 3 -20.18 11.01 -3.72
N SER A 4 -19.90 11.49 -2.51
CA SER A 4 -18.74 11.08 -1.72
C SER A 4 -18.80 9.59 -1.36
N MET A 5 -19.99 9.06 -1.06
CA MET A 5 -20.18 7.63 -0.76
C MET A 5 -19.89 6.75 -1.99
N PHE A 6 -20.37 7.14 -3.18
CA PHE A 6 -19.99 6.44 -4.41
C PHE A 6 -18.49 6.54 -4.68
N GLY A 7 -17.89 7.71 -4.43
CA GLY A 7 -16.45 7.91 -4.51
C GLY A 7 -15.66 6.96 -3.60
N LEU A 8 -16.13 6.74 -2.38
CA LEU A 8 -15.52 5.78 -1.45
C LEU A 8 -15.55 4.34 -1.98
N CYS A 9 -16.57 3.93 -2.75
CA CYS A 9 -16.58 2.60 -3.36
C CYS A 9 -15.43 2.41 -4.36
N PHE A 10 -15.04 3.45 -5.09
CA PHE A 10 -13.89 3.41 -6.02
C PHE A 10 -12.53 3.37 -5.32
N TRP A 11 -12.49 3.55 -3.99
CA TRP A 11 -11.28 3.33 -3.20
C TRP A 11 -10.81 1.87 -3.25
N VAL A 12 -11.74 0.91 -3.27
CA VAL A 12 -11.39 -0.52 -3.19
C VAL A 12 -10.58 -0.98 -4.42
N PRO A 13 -10.96 -0.66 -5.68
CA PRO A 13 -10.11 -0.91 -6.84
C PRO A 13 -8.72 -0.25 -6.75
N PHE A 14 -8.63 0.97 -6.20
CA PHE A 14 -7.34 1.64 -6.02
C PHE A 14 -6.43 0.91 -5.03
N VAL A 15 -6.99 0.47 -3.89
CA VAL A 15 -6.28 -0.38 -2.92
C VAL A 15 -5.84 -1.69 -3.56
N ALA A 16 -6.70 -2.34 -4.34
CA ALA A 16 -6.36 -3.57 -5.04
C ALA A 16 -5.20 -3.38 -6.04
N ALA A 17 -5.13 -2.22 -6.73
CA ALA A 17 -4.02 -1.90 -7.62
C ALA A 17 -2.68 -1.80 -6.87
N ILE A 18 -2.67 -1.25 -5.65
CA ILE A 18 -1.49 -1.29 -4.75
C ILE A 18 -1.13 -2.74 -4.43
N SER A 19 -2.11 -3.54 -4.01
CA SER A 19 -1.90 -4.93 -3.59
C SER A 19 -1.32 -5.79 -4.71
N VAL A 20 -1.75 -5.61 -5.96
CA VAL A 20 -1.20 -6.33 -7.13
C VAL A 20 0.30 -6.08 -7.26
N GLN A 21 0.75 -4.85 -7.05
CA GLN A 21 2.17 -4.51 -7.15
C GLN A 21 2.98 -4.99 -5.92
N LEU A 22 2.42 -4.87 -4.71
CA LEU A 22 3.04 -5.45 -3.51
C LEU A 22 3.18 -6.98 -3.61
N LYS A 23 2.20 -7.66 -4.19
CA LYS A 23 2.25 -9.11 -4.40
C LYS A 23 3.44 -9.54 -5.24
N ARG A 24 3.80 -8.74 -6.26
CA ARG A 24 4.99 -8.99 -7.07
C ARG A 24 6.27 -8.90 -6.21
N ILE A 25 6.32 -8.01 -5.22
CA ILE A 25 7.47 -7.92 -4.29
C ILE A 25 7.57 -9.17 -3.41
N GLU A 26 6.46 -9.59 -2.79
CA GLU A 26 6.46 -10.68 -1.80
C GLU A 26 6.44 -12.10 -2.40
N GLY A 27 5.94 -12.28 -3.62
CA GLY A 27 5.92 -13.58 -4.31
C GLY A 27 4.78 -14.49 -3.88
N SER A 28 5.10 -15.73 -3.46
CA SER A 28 4.09 -16.75 -3.10
C SER A 28 3.51 -16.56 -1.70
N HIS A 29 4.30 -16.04 -0.76
CA HIS A 29 3.90 -15.78 0.62
C HIS A 29 3.75 -14.27 0.82
N THR A 30 2.51 -13.76 0.79
CA THR A 30 2.23 -12.31 0.70
C THR A 30 1.41 -11.74 1.88
N PRO A 31 1.88 -11.87 3.13
CA PRO A 31 1.15 -11.39 4.30
C PRO A 31 1.00 -9.86 4.32
N LEU A 32 2.01 -9.09 3.88
CA LEU A 32 1.93 -7.62 3.89
C LEU A 32 0.95 -7.12 2.83
N THR A 33 0.90 -7.78 1.68
CA THR A 33 -0.08 -7.50 0.62
C THR A 33 -1.50 -7.65 1.13
N TYR A 34 -1.82 -8.77 1.81
CA TYR A 34 -3.16 -9.01 2.32
C TYR A 34 -3.50 -8.11 3.52
N ALA A 35 -2.52 -7.81 4.38
CA ALA A 35 -2.71 -6.82 5.45
C ALA A 35 -3.03 -5.44 4.87
N GLN A 36 -2.28 -4.98 3.87
CA GLN A 36 -2.51 -3.71 3.18
C GLN A 36 -3.88 -3.66 2.49
N LEU A 37 -4.29 -4.75 1.84
CA LEU A 37 -5.58 -4.87 1.17
C LEU A 37 -6.72 -4.78 2.18
N GLY A 38 -6.65 -5.56 3.26
CA GLY A 38 -7.65 -5.59 4.32
C GLY A 38 -7.78 -4.21 4.97
N LEU A 39 -6.67 -3.62 5.42
CA LEU A 39 -6.65 -2.28 6.02
C LEU A 39 -7.17 -1.22 5.07
N GLY A 40 -6.75 -1.24 3.80
CA GLY A 40 -7.21 -0.28 2.79
C GLY A 40 -8.71 -0.37 2.50
N ALA A 41 -9.24 -1.60 2.48
CA ALA A 41 -10.67 -1.83 2.25
C ALA A 41 -11.55 -1.38 3.42
N THR A 42 -11.00 -1.11 4.61
CA THR A 42 -11.78 -0.56 5.73
C THR A 42 -12.14 0.91 5.58
N LEU A 43 -11.45 1.67 4.71
CA LEU A 43 -11.65 3.12 4.61
C LEU A 43 -13.10 3.50 4.27
N PRO A 44 -13.75 2.90 3.26
CA PRO A 44 -15.18 3.17 3.00
C PRO A 44 -16.06 2.89 4.21
N VAL A 45 -15.81 1.78 4.93
CA VAL A 45 -16.57 1.38 6.13
C VAL A 45 -16.39 2.41 7.25
N ALA A 46 -15.18 2.94 7.44
CA ALA A 46 -14.90 3.96 8.44
C ALA A 46 -15.54 5.32 8.11
N PHE A 47 -15.63 5.68 6.83
CA PHE A 47 -16.16 6.98 6.40
C PHE A 47 -17.67 7.00 6.11
N PHE A 48 -18.34 5.85 5.98
CA PHE A 48 -19.81 5.86 5.83
C PHE A 48 -20.56 6.45 7.04
N PRO A 49 -20.26 6.07 8.31
CA PRO A 49 -20.91 6.66 9.47
C PRO A 49 -20.84 8.20 9.54
N PRO A 50 -19.67 8.87 9.46
CA PRO A 50 -19.60 10.33 9.52
C PRO A 50 -20.39 11.01 8.39
N LEU A 51 -20.34 10.46 7.17
CA LEU A 51 -21.13 10.98 6.05
C LEU A 51 -22.64 10.84 6.28
N TYR A 52 -23.09 9.76 6.93
CA TYR A 52 -24.49 9.59 7.32
C TYR A 52 -24.91 10.54 8.45
N TYR A 53 -24.03 10.84 9.42
CA TYR A 53 -24.34 11.84 10.45
C TYR A 53 -24.51 13.24 9.85
N PHE A 54 -23.64 13.65 8.92
CA PHE A 54 -23.81 14.91 8.19
C PHE A 54 -25.10 14.96 7.38
N LEU A 55 -25.45 13.87 6.69
CA LEU A 55 -26.74 13.76 5.99
C LEU A 55 -27.92 13.88 6.96
N SER A 56 -27.85 13.19 8.10
CA SER A 56 -28.91 13.18 9.11
C SER A 56 -29.12 14.54 9.76
N ALA A 57 -28.04 15.32 9.96
CA ALA A 57 -28.11 16.70 10.40
C ALA A 57 -28.79 17.60 9.35
N SER A 58 -28.45 17.43 8.08
CA SER A 58 -29.04 18.21 6.98
C SER A 58 -30.49 17.84 6.64
N PHE A 59 -30.92 16.61 6.95
CA PHE A 59 -32.26 16.12 6.59
C PHE A 59 -33.38 16.75 7.43
N ARG A 60 -33.09 17.18 8.66
CA ARG A 60 -34.03 17.87 9.55
C ARG A 60 -33.36 19.06 10.24
N PRO A 61 -33.16 20.18 9.52
CA PRO A 61 -32.51 21.37 10.07
C PRO A 61 -33.30 22.04 11.18
N GLU A 62 -34.60 21.75 11.32
CA GLU A 62 -35.51 22.30 12.34
C GLU A 62 -35.31 21.70 13.76
N ARG A 63 -34.40 20.73 13.92
CA ARG A 63 -34.06 20.18 15.25
C ARG A 63 -33.39 21.22 16.15
N SER A 64 -33.36 20.93 17.44
CA SER A 64 -32.67 21.79 18.40
C SER A 64 -31.19 21.96 18.02
N PRO A 65 -30.59 23.14 18.25
CA PRO A 65 -29.19 23.40 17.94
C PRO A 65 -28.22 22.37 18.57
N GLU A 66 -28.52 21.91 19.79
CA GLU A 66 -27.72 20.93 20.51
C GLU A 66 -27.74 19.56 19.80
N SER A 67 -28.88 19.17 19.24
CA SER A 67 -29.01 17.92 18.48
C SER A 67 -28.21 17.98 17.17
N ILE A 68 -28.24 19.14 16.49
CA ILE A 68 -27.47 19.38 15.28
C ILE A 68 -25.97 19.40 15.60
N GLN A 69 -25.56 20.05 16.68
CA GLN A 69 -24.17 20.07 17.13
C GLN A 69 -23.66 18.67 17.45
N MET A 70 -24.45 17.86 18.17
CA MET A 70 -24.08 16.48 18.46
C MET A 70 -23.88 15.66 17.18
N LEU A 71 -24.78 15.76 16.19
CA LEU A 71 -24.62 15.08 14.90
C LEU A 71 -23.42 15.61 14.10
N ASN A 72 -23.12 16.90 14.22
CA ASN A 72 -21.95 17.52 13.60
C ASN A 72 -20.65 16.97 14.20
N ASP A 73 -20.57 16.87 15.53
CA ASP A 73 -19.43 16.31 16.26
C ASP A 73 -19.25 14.82 15.95
N MET A 74 -20.35 14.06 15.90
CA MET A 74 -20.34 12.65 15.47
C MET A 74 -19.95 12.48 14.01
N GLY A 75 -20.07 13.52 13.18
CA GLY A 75 -19.54 13.53 11.83
C GLY A 75 -18.06 13.86 11.80
N TRP A 76 -17.65 14.99 12.38
CA TRP A 76 -16.28 15.50 12.23
C TRP A 76 -15.24 14.72 13.02
N LEU A 77 -15.50 14.40 14.30
CA LEU A 77 -14.51 13.74 15.15
C LEU A 77 -14.06 12.37 14.59
N PRO A 78 -14.95 11.45 14.17
CA PRO A 78 -14.48 10.23 13.54
C PRO A 78 -13.95 10.44 12.12
N PHE A 79 -14.38 11.49 11.40
CA PHE A 79 -13.84 11.81 10.07
C PHE A 79 -12.36 12.18 10.13
N THR A 80 -11.95 12.91 11.18
CA THR A 80 -10.54 13.31 11.37
C THR A 80 -9.75 12.32 12.22
N GLY A 81 -10.33 11.80 13.29
CA GLY A 81 -9.61 11.03 14.31
C GLY A 81 -9.39 9.55 14.00
N ILE A 82 -10.11 8.94 13.06
CA ILE A 82 -9.93 7.52 12.71
C ILE A 82 -8.75 7.34 11.74
N ILE A 83 -7.54 7.40 12.28
CA ILE A 83 -6.28 7.24 11.51
C ILE A 83 -5.67 5.84 11.59
N TYR A 84 -6.20 4.97 12.44
CA TYR A 84 -5.54 3.71 12.83
C TYR A 84 -5.30 2.76 11.64
N ALA A 85 -6.29 2.58 10.78
CA ALA A 85 -6.16 1.71 9.63
C ALA A 85 -5.15 2.25 8.61
N ILE A 86 -5.23 3.55 8.29
CA ILE A 86 -4.33 4.18 7.31
C ILE A 86 -2.89 4.27 7.83
N PHE A 87 -2.70 4.45 9.13
CA PHE A 87 -1.39 4.40 9.80
C PHE A 87 -0.73 3.04 9.56
N VAL A 88 -1.40 1.95 9.94
CA VAL A 88 -0.85 0.59 9.77
C VAL A 88 -0.70 0.24 8.29
N GLN A 89 -1.66 0.64 7.45
CA GLN A 89 -1.60 0.40 6.00
C GLN A 89 -0.33 1.01 5.39
N ASN A 90 -0.01 2.25 5.74
CA ASN A 90 1.18 2.94 5.26
C ASN A 90 2.46 2.28 5.78
N LEU A 91 2.52 1.87 7.04
CA LEU A 91 3.67 1.13 7.56
C LEU A 91 3.88 -0.18 6.80
N VAL A 92 2.82 -0.93 6.55
CA VAL A 92 2.86 -2.19 5.81
C VAL A 92 3.37 -1.97 4.38
N ILE A 93 2.86 -0.96 3.66
CA ILE A 93 3.36 -0.58 2.33
C ILE A 93 4.84 -0.22 2.40
N GLY A 94 5.21 0.64 3.36
CA GLY A 94 6.58 1.10 3.54
C GLY A 94 7.56 -0.04 3.75
N ILE A 95 7.22 -0.96 4.66
CA ILE A 95 8.02 -2.15 4.96
C ILE A 95 8.12 -3.07 3.74
N ALA A 96 7.01 -3.34 3.04
CA ALA A 96 7.01 -4.19 1.86
C ALA A 96 7.94 -3.63 0.77
N VAL A 97 7.86 -2.33 0.50
CA VAL A 97 8.72 -1.64 -0.48
C VAL A 97 10.19 -1.69 -0.09
N LEU A 98 10.53 -1.45 1.18
CA LEU A 98 11.92 -1.45 1.64
C LEU A 98 12.53 -2.86 1.68
N ARG A 99 11.69 -3.90 1.79
CA ARG A 99 12.09 -5.31 1.70
C ARG A 99 12.31 -5.80 0.27
N ASP A 100 11.97 -5.02 -0.74
CA ASP A 100 12.28 -5.38 -2.13
C ASP A 100 13.81 -5.45 -2.32
N LYS A 101 14.29 -6.65 -2.68
CA LYS A 101 15.71 -6.98 -2.91
C LYS A 101 16.04 -7.13 -4.40
N ARG A 102 15.09 -6.88 -5.29
CA ARG A 102 15.32 -6.95 -6.74
C ARG A 102 16.40 -5.95 -7.15
N ALA A 103 17.18 -6.29 -8.18
CA ALA A 103 18.14 -5.38 -8.80
C ALA A 103 17.44 -4.12 -9.34
N GLU A 104 16.24 -4.30 -9.91
CA GLU A 104 15.30 -3.24 -10.27
C GLU A 104 14.05 -3.35 -9.38
N PRO A 105 13.95 -2.53 -8.31
CA PRO A 105 12.80 -2.54 -7.42
C PRO A 105 11.49 -2.16 -8.14
N ILE A 106 10.39 -2.79 -7.76
CA ILE A 106 9.06 -2.48 -8.35
C ILE A 106 8.63 -1.06 -8.02
N PHE A 107 8.86 -0.67 -6.77
CA PHE A 107 8.69 0.68 -6.30
C PHE A 107 10.04 1.26 -5.88
N PRO A 108 10.29 2.55 -6.13
CA PRO A 108 11.53 3.17 -5.70
C PRO A 108 11.61 3.20 -4.17
N ARG A 109 12.79 2.99 -3.60
CA ARG A 109 12.98 2.87 -2.14
C ARG A 109 12.48 4.10 -1.35
N TRP A 110 12.58 5.30 -1.94
CA TRP A 110 12.07 6.53 -1.33
C TRP A 110 10.56 6.47 -1.06
N TYR A 111 9.79 5.75 -1.89
CA TYR A 111 8.35 5.60 -1.70
C TYR A 111 8.04 4.80 -0.42
N GLY A 112 8.92 3.86 -0.05
CA GLY A 112 8.82 3.14 1.21
C GLY A 112 8.97 4.06 2.42
N TYR A 113 10.01 4.91 2.44
CA TYR A 113 10.19 5.92 3.48
C TYR A 113 9.07 6.96 3.50
N PHE A 114 8.60 7.39 2.32
CA PHE A 114 7.49 8.32 2.18
C PHE A 114 6.20 7.80 2.85
N ASN A 115 5.87 6.51 2.68
CA ASN A 115 4.72 5.91 3.36
C ASN A 115 4.90 5.94 4.89
N ILE A 116 6.08 5.60 5.41
CA ILE A 116 6.37 5.66 6.84
C ILE A 116 6.21 7.09 7.38
N TRP A 117 6.71 8.09 6.63
CA TRP A 117 6.51 9.50 6.97
C TRP A 117 5.04 9.91 6.98
N CYS A 118 4.27 9.54 5.97
CA CYS A 118 2.83 9.79 5.93
C CYS A 118 2.12 9.19 7.14
N ALA A 119 2.45 7.96 7.54
CA ALA A 119 1.86 7.34 8.73
C ALA A 119 2.07 8.22 9.98
N LEU A 120 3.29 8.73 10.19
CA LEU A 120 3.60 9.61 11.33
C LEU A 120 2.86 10.95 11.26
N LEU A 121 2.70 11.50 10.06
CA LEU A 121 1.98 12.77 9.85
C LEU A 121 0.49 12.68 10.17
N TYR A 122 -0.11 11.48 10.15
CA TYR A 122 -1.52 11.28 10.54
C TYR A 122 -1.73 11.19 12.06
N CYS A 123 -0.68 10.87 12.83
CA CYS A 123 -0.80 10.66 14.27
C CYS A 123 -1.43 11.82 15.06
N PRO A 124 -1.15 13.11 14.77
CA PRO A 124 -1.77 14.20 15.51
C PRO A 124 -3.30 14.19 15.46
N ALA A 125 -3.90 13.68 14.37
CA ALA A 125 -5.34 13.68 14.21
C ALA A 125 -6.06 12.74 15.19
N SER A 126 -5.42 11.69 15.72
CA SER A 126 -6.03 10.82 16.73
C SER A 126 -6.18 11.49 18.11
N LEU A 127 -5.59 12.67 18.29
CA LEU A 127 -5.63 13.44 19.54
C LEU A 127 -6.69 14.54 19.54
N ASP A 128 -7.49 14.64 18.47
CA ASP A 128 -8.46 15.71 18.26
C ASP A 128 -9.54 15.80 19.34
N VAL A 129 -9.97 14.65 19.87
CA VAL A 129 -10.93 14.54 20.97
C VAL A 129 -10.48 15.23 22.27
N PHE A 130 -9.18 15.49 22.45
CA PHE A 130 -8.65 16.13 23.66
C PHE A 130 -8.64 17.66 23.58
N ALA A 131 -8.86 18.25 22.40
CA ALA A 131 -8.76 19.68 22.18
C ALA A 131 -10.01 20.25 21.52
N LYS A 132 -10.67 21.20 22.19
CA LYS A 132 -11.80 21.95 21.61
C LYS A 132 -11.37 23.10 20.71
N THR A 133 -10.17 23.61 20.90
CA THR A 133 -9.60 24.75 20.17
C THR A 133 -8.09 24.60 20.01
N GLY A 134 -7.51 25.30 19.04
CA GLY A 134 -6.06 25.30 18.80
C GLY A 134 -5.62 24.29 17.75
N PRO A 135 -4.30 24.03 17.62
CA PRO A 135 -3.75 23.31 16.47
C PRO A 135 -4.14 21.83 16.40
N ILE A 136 -4.50 21.22 17.53
CA ILE A 136 -4.88 19.79 17.63
C ILE A 136 -6.40 19.59 17.57
N ALA A 137 -7.21 20.66 17.69
CA ALA A 137 -8.66 20.54 17.52
C ALA A 137 -9.01 19.97 16.13
N TRP A 138 -10.22 19.41 15.97
CA TRP A 138 -10.64 18.74 14.72
C TRP A 138 -10.48 19.60 13.47
N ASN A 139 -10.64 20.92 13.59
CA ASN A 139 -10.48 21.94 12.54
C ASN A 139 -9.11 22.65 12.57
N GLY A 140 -8.20 22.19 13.43
CA GLY A 140 -6.89 22.77 13.68
C GLY A 140 -5.85 22.42 12.61
N LEU A 141 -4.71 23.12 12.65
CA LEU A 141 -3.63 22.97 11.67
C LEU A 141 -3.06 21.55 11.61
N LEU A 142 -2.87 20.87 12.74
CA LEU A 142 -2.22 19.55 12.80
C LEU A 142 -3.20 18.41 12.54
N THR A 143 -4.43 18.53 13.02
CA THR A 143 -5.43 17.48 12.82
C THR A 143 -6.01 17.53 11.42
N TRP A 144 -6.48 18.71 10.99
CA TRP A 144 -7.12 18.88 9.68
C TRP A 144 -6.09 19.03 8.57
N TRP A 145 -5.36 20.16 8.56
CA TRP A 145 -4.57 20.56 7.40
C TRP A 145 -3.37 19.66 7.14
N LEU A 146 -2.62 19.30 8.18
CA LEU A 146 -1.46 18.42 8.04
C LEU A 146 -1.87 17.05 7.51
N SER A 147 -2.89 16.42 8.12
CA SER A 147 -3.40 15.11 7.69
C SER A 147 -3.99 15.17 6.29
N LEU A 148 -4.74 16.22 5.97
CA LEU A 148 -5.33 16.43 4.65
C LEU A 148 -4.24 16.52 3.57
N VAL A 149 -3.25 17.39 3.77
CA VAL A 149 -2.15 17.58 2.82
C VAL A 149 -1.33 16.30 2.69
N ALA A 150 -1.01 15.63 3.82
CA ALA A 150 -0.28 14.36 3.80
C ALA A 150 -1.05 13.28 3.04
N PHE A 151 -2.37 13.17 3.23
CA PHE A 151 -3.22 12.21 2.53
C PHE A 151 -3.29 12.49 1.04
N PHE A 152 -3.52 13.73 0.63
CA PHE A 152 -3.60 14.09 -0.79
C PHE A 152 -2.25 13.94 -1.50
N LEU A 153 -1.15 14.32 -0.84
CA LEU A 153 0.19 14.09 -1.36
C LEU A 153 0.45 12.59 -1.50
N TRP A 154 0.07 11.80 -0.49
CA TRP A 154 0.17 10.34 -0.55
C TRP A 154 -0.63 9.75 -1.70
N LEU A 155 -1.87 10.19 -1.91
CA LEU A 155 -2.74 9.73 -2.98
C LEU A 155 -2.10 9.98 -4.36
N VAL A 156 -1.67 11.21 -4.62
CA VAL A 156 -1.06 11.60 -5.91
C VAL A 156 0.23 10.85 -6.15
N VAL A 157 1.12 10.80 -5.15
CA VAL A 157 2.40 10.07 -5.24
C VAL A 157 2.15 8.59 -5.52
N THR A 158 1.23 7.97 -4.79
CA THR A 158 0.87 6.55 -4.92
C THR A 158 0.34 6.24 -6.32
N ILE A 159 -0.56 7.07 -6.86
CA ILE A 159 -1.04 6.95 -8.24
C ILE A 159 0.13 6.97 -9.23
N VAL A 160 1.02 7.97 -9.12
CA VAL A 160 2.16 8.11 -10.04
C VAL A 160 3.09 6.90 -9.98
N VAL A 161 3.43 6.40 -8.80
CA VAL A 161 4.34 5.24 -8.67
C VAL A 161 3.69 3.94 -9.12
N ILE A 162 2.38 3.75 -8.89
CA ILE A 162 1.63 2.59 -9.40
C ILE A 162 1.59 2.61 -10.92
N LEU A 163 1.26 3.75 -11.53
CA LEU A 163 1.23 3.86 -12.99
C LEU A 163 2.60 3.54 -13.60
N LYS A 164 3.69 4.03 -13.00
CA LYS A 164 5.06 3.68 -13.41
C LYS A 164 5.33 2.17 -13.26
N ALA A 165 4.92 1.56 -12.15
CA ALA A 165 5.08 0.13 -11.91
C ALA A 165 4.29 -0.74 -12.90
N ILE A 166 3.07 -0.31 -13.27
CA ILE A 166 2.23 -0.96 -14.30
C ILE A 166 2.88 -0.85 -15.67
N THR A 167 3.37 0.33 -16.06
CA THR A 167 4.07 0.50 -17.34
C THR A 167 5.34 -0.36 -17.40
N SER A 168 6.10 -0.44 -16.31
CA SER A 168 7.26 -1.34 -16.22
C SER A 168 6.84 -2.81 -16.39
N GLN A 169 5.76 -3.23 -15.72
CA GLN A 169 5.20 -4.58 -15.83
C GLN A 169 4.78 -4.92 -17.28
N GLN A 170 4.15 -3.99 -17.98
CA GLN A 170 3.74 -4.18 -19.37
C GLN A 170 4.95 -4.39 -20.29
N LYS A 171 6.03 -3.64 -20.08
CA LYS A 171 7.29 -3.82 -20.82
C LYS A 171 7.92 -5.19 -20.55
N GLU A 172 7.97 -5.60 -19.27
CA GLU A 172 8.48 -6.92 -18.87
C GLU A 172 7.69 -8.05 -19.56
N HIS A 173 6.37 -7.95 -19.58
CA HIS A 173 5.50 -8.94 -20.24
C HIS A 173 5.67 -8.95 -21.77
N ALA A 174 5.81 -7.78 -22.40
CA ALA A 174 6.04 -7.69 -23.84
C ALA A 174 7.38 -8.32 -24.24
N SER A 175 8.47 -8.01 -23.53
CA SER A 175 9.79 -8.60 -23.78
C SER A 175 9.78 -10.11 -23.61
N ARG A 176 9.12 -10.63 -22.57
CA ARG A 176 8.97 -12.09 -22.38
C ARG A 176 8.21 -12.76 -23.53
N ARG A 177 7.12 -12.14 -23.99
CA ARG A 177 6.32 -12.66 -25.09
C ARG A 177 7.10 -12.67 -26.42
N THR A 178 7.90 -11.64 -26.68
CA THR A 178 8.77 -11.61 -27.86
C THR A 178 9.83 -12.70 -27.79
N ALA A 179 10.47 -12.90 -26.63
CA ALA A 179 11.45 -13.96 -26.44
C ALA A 179 10.83 -15.35 -26.66
N ASP A 180 9.64 -15.60 -26.13
CA ASP A 180 8.91 -16.87 -26.32
C ASP A 180 8.59 -17.14 -27.80
N PHE A 181 8.15 -16.10 -28.52
CA PHE A 181 7.88 -16.18 -29.96
C PHE A 181 9.16 -16.44 -30.78
N ASP A 182 10.28 -15.81 -30.42
CA ASP A 182 11.58 -16.04 -31.08
C ASP A 182 12.07 -17.47 -30.85
N LEU A 183 11.85 -18.04 -29.66
CA LEU A 183 12.16 -19.44 -29.34
C LEU A 183 11.28 -20.43 -30.12
N GLU A 184 9.98 -20.17 -30.21
CA GLU A 184 9.05 -20.98 -31.01
C GLU A 184 9.43 -20.94 -32.50
N ARG A 185 9.78 -19.76 -33.02
CA ARG A 185 10.24 -19.58 -34.41
C ARG A 185 11.58 -20.27 -34.68
N ALA A 186 12.44 -20.39 -33.68
CA ALA A 186 13.69 -21.14 -33.75
C ALA A 186 13.49 -22.67 -33.74
N GLY A 187 12.24 -23.16 -33.67
CA GLY A 187 11.93 -24.58 -33.66
C GLY A 187 12.26 -25.27 -32.33
N ALA A 188 12.45 -24.52 -31.25
CA ALA A 188 12.67 -25.09 -29.93
C ALA A 188 11.38 -25.76 -29.42
N SER A 189 11.40 -27.08 -29.27
CA SER A 189 10.30 -27.82 -28.65
C SER A 189 10.03 -27.30 -27.22
N PRO A 190 8.77 -27.24 -26.74
CA PRO A 190 8.43 -26.86 -25.36
C PRO A 190 9.21 -27.66 -24.30
N SER A 191 9.58 -28.91 -24.60
CA SER A 191 10.43 -29.75 -23.75
C SER A 191 11.87 -29.26 -23.64
N LEU A 192 12.42 -28.63 -24.68
CA LEU A 192 13.77 -28.05 -24.69
C LEU A 192 13.82 -26.77 -23.86
N ILE A 193 12.76 -25.95 -23.89
CA ILE A 193 12.66 -24.70 -23.12
C ILE A 193 12.60 -24.99 -21.62
N ILE A 194 11.72 -25.91 -21.20
CA ILE A 194 11.66 -26.38 -19.81
C ILE A 194 12.98 -27.05 -19.41
N SER A 195 13.63 -27.79 -20.30
CA SER A 195 14.94 -28.38 -20.02
C SER A 195 16.04 -27.33 -19.85
N ALA A 196 16.04 -26.25 -20.65
CA ALA A 196 17.05 -25.19 -20.57
C ALA A 196 16.86 -24.35 -19.29
N GLU A 197 15.62 -24.01 -18.92
CA GLU A 197 15.33 -23.34 -17.66
C GLU A 197 15.66 -24.22 -16.45
N THR A 198 15.35 -25.52 -16.49
CA THR A 198 15.71 -26.46 -15.41
C THR A 198 17.21 -26.71 -15.32
N VAL A 199 17.94 -26.72 -16.43
CA VAL A 199 19.41 -26.82 -16.45
C VAL A 199 20.03 -25.55 -15.86
N ALA A 200 19.59 -24.36 -16.30
CA ALA A 200 20.08 -23.09 -15.75
C ALA A 200 19.80 -22.97 -14.24
N LEU A 201 18.63 -23.42 -13.79
CA LEU A 201 18.27 -23.46 -12.36
C LEU A 201 19.14 -24.47 -11.59
N LYS A 202 19.46 -25.61 -12.20
CA LYS A 202 20.30 -26.65 -11.59
C LYS A 202 21.75 -26.18 -11.45
N ASP A 203 22.28 -25.49 -12.44
CA ASP A 203 23.61 -24.88 -12.40
C ASP A 203 23.68 -23.80 -11.32
N GLN A 204 22.67 -22.94 -11.21
CA GLN A 204 22.59 -21.95 -10.13
C GLN A 204 22.54 -22.59 -8.74
N VAL A 205 21.80 -23.69 -8.58
CA VAL A 205 21.73 -24.43 -7.31
C VAL A 205 23.08 -25.10 -6.98
N GLN A 206 23.80 -25.62 -7.98
CA GLN A 206 25.14 -26.20 -7.77
C GLN A 206 26.17 -25.15 -7.35
N VAL A 207 26.16 -23.98 -7.97
CA VAL A 207 27.04 -22.86 -7.58
C VAL A 207 26.74 -22.44 -6.13
N LEU A 208 25.46 -22.27 -5.78
CA LEU A 208 25.07 -21.92 -4.41
C LEU A 208 25.48 -22.99 -3.39
N ALA A 209 25.37 -24.27 -3.75
CA ALA A 209 25.76 -25.38 -2.90
C ALA A 209 27.29 -25.42 -2.67
N ALA A 210 28.08 -25.11 -3.70
CA ALA A 210 29.53 -25.00 -3.58
C ALA A 210 29.94 -23.83 -2.69
N GLU A 211 29.34 -22.64 -2.88
CA GLU A 211 29.57 -21.48 -2.02
C GLU A 211 29.22 -21.77 -0.56
N LEU A 212 28.11 -22.46 -0.29
CA LEU A 212 27.71 -22.85 1.05
C LEU A 212 28.65 -23.87 1.68
N ALA A 213 29.22 -24.79 0.89
CA ALA A 213 30.20 -25.76 1.37
C ALA A 213 31.51 -25.08 1.78
N GLU A 214 32.02 -24.16 0.95
CA GLU A 214 33.20 -23.34 1.27
C GLU A 214 32.97 -22.48 2.52
N LEU A 215 31.79 -21.88 2.65
CA LEU A 215 31.44 -21.07 3.82
C LEU A 215 31.40 -21.92 5.09
N ARG A 216 30.86 -23.14 5.02
CA ARG A 216 30.80 -24.08 6.14
C ARG A 216 32.20 -24.51 6.58
N GLU A 217 33.08 -24.81 5.63
CA GLU A 217 34.47 -25.21 5.91
C GLU A 217 35.27 -24.05 6.53
N SER A 218 35.09 -22.84 6.00
CA SER A 218 35.65 -21.60 6.55
C SER A 218 35.22 -21.37 8.01
N LEU A 219 33.93 -21.56 8.31
CA LEU A 219 33.39 -21.41 9.65
C LEU A 219 33.90 -22.48 10.62
N SER A 220 34.01 -23.74 10.17
CA SER A 220 34.58 -24.82 10.99
C SER A 220 36.07 -24.63 11.30
N SER A 221 36.82 -23.96 10.41
CA SER A 221 38.23 -23.63 10.66
C SER A 221 38.43 -22.46 11.63
N ARG A 222 37.45 -21.55 11.74
CA ARG A 222 37.51 -20.37 12.62
C ARG A 222 36.98 -20.62 14.03
N TYR A 223 36.14 -21.65 14.20
CA TYR A 223 35.52 -22.01 15.48
C TYR A 223 35.59 -23.54 15.68
N PRO A 224 36.73 -24.07 16.15
CA PRO A 224 36.83 -25.48 16.56
C PRO A 224 36.01 -25.80 17.81
#